data_AF-A0A382IS78-F1
#
_entry.id   AF-A0A382IS78-F1
#
_cell.length_a   1.000
_cell.length_b   1.000
_cell.length_c   1.000
_cell.angle_alpha   90.00
_cell.angle_beta   90.00
_cell.angle_gamma   90.00
#
_symmetry.space_group_name_H-M   'P 1'
#
loop_
_entity.id
_entity.type
_entity.pdbx_description
1 polymer ?
#
loop_
_entity_poly.entity_id
_entity_poly.type
_entity_poly.pdbx_seq_one_letter_code
_entity_poly.pdbx_strand_id
1 'polypeptide(L)'
;MGEYLLSTVSAVLNMNSITEDVPEQFRDVYDSEEYVRSQSYLRAKTRFSLFSGTFSLLIILVVIHTGLFGVLDEFVRAQTTQPILAGLFFFGIIFIINDLIN
;
A
#
# COMPACT_ATOMS: atom_id res chain seq x y z
N MET A 1 8.50 1.56 -8.21
CA MET A 1 9.07 2.93 -8.22
C MET A 1 8.28 3.86 -9.12
N GLY A 2 8.27 3.66 -10.44
CA GLY A 2 7.52 4.54 -11.36
C GLY A 2 6.01 4.57 -11.11
N GLU A 3 5.40 3.41 -10.86
CA GLU A 3 3.98 3.31 -10.52
C GLU A 3 3.66 4.00 -9.17
N TYR A 4 4.43 3.72 -8.11
CA TYR A 4 4.34 4.46 -6.83
C TYR A 4 4.45 5.99 -6.97
N LEU A 5 5.37 6.49 -7.80
CA LEU A 5 5.50 7.93 -8.03
C LEU A 5 4.28 8.50 -8.73
N LEU A 6 3.80 7.82 -9.78
CA LEU A 6 2.62 8.23 -10.53
C LEU A 6 1.37 8.23 -9.63
N SER A 7 1.17 7.19 -8.84
CA SER A 7 0.04 7.09 -7.91
C SER A 7 0.12 8.16 -6.82
N THR A 8 1.31 8.41 -6.26
CA THR A 8 1.53 9.47 -5.26
C THR A 8 1.25 10.85 -5.82
N VAL A 9 1.79 11.19 -6.99
CA VAL A 9 1.55 12.48 -7.65
C VAL A 9 0.06 12.64 -7.95
N SER A 10 -0.59 11.62 -8.49
CA SER A 10 -2.03 11.66 -8.79
C SER A 10 -2.87 11.86 -7.53
N ALA A 11 -2.52 11.19 -6.43
CA ALA A 11 -3.19 11.33 -5.14
C ALA A 11 -3.00 12.74 -4.54
N VAL A 12 -1.80 13.31 -4.65
CA VAL A 12 -1.50 14.67 -4.19
C VAL A 12 -2.27 15.70 -5.02
N LEU A 13 -2.27 15.57 -6.34
CA LEU A 13 -3.03 16.45 -7.24
C LEU A 13 -4.53 16.37 -6.94
N ASN A 14 -5.08 15.16 -6.78
CA ASN A 14 -6.49 14.96 -6.44
C ASN A 14 -6.85 15.62 -5.10
N MET A 15 -5.99 15.48 -4.08
CA MET A 15 -6.21 16.09 -2.77
C MET A 15 -6.12 17.61 -2.80
N ASN A 16 -5.28 18.18 -3.68
CA ASN A 16 -5.20 19.62 -3.90
C ASN A 16 -6.39 20.18 -4.68
N SER A 17 -7.11 19.36 -5.45
CA SER A 17 -8.32 19.76 -6.18
C SER A 17 -9.62 19.57 -5.40
N ILE A 18 -9.57 19.13 -4.13
CA ILE A 18 -10.76 18.96 -3.29
C ILE A 18 -11.37 20.33 -2.95
N THR A 19 -12.58 20.56 -3.44
CA THR A 19 -13.42 21.71 -3.08
C THR A 19 -14.40 21.33 -1.96
N GLU A 20 -14.70 22.30 -1.09
CA GLU A 20 -15.67 22.12 0.00
C GLU A 20 -17.11 22.42 -0.45
N ASP A 21 -17.27 23.24 -1.48
CA ASP A 21 -18.58 23.53 -2.07
C ASP A 21 -18.99 22.49 -3.11
N VAL A 22 -20.26 22.07 -3.03
CA VAL A 22 -20.91 21.26 -4.07
C VAL A 22 -21.03 22.13 -5.34
N PRO A 23 -20.53 21.66 -6.50
CA PRO A 23 -20.70 22.39 -7.76
C PRO A 23 -22.19 22.59 -8.07
N GLU A 24 -22.56 23.75 -8.64
CA GLU A 24 -23.97 24.12 -8.88
C GLU A 24 -24.78 23.05 -9.60
N GLN A 25 -24.17 22.35 -10.54
CA GLN A 25 -24.79 21.29 -11.35
C GLN A 25 -25.20 20.05 -10.54
N PHE A 26 -24.68 19.90 -9.32
CA PHE A 26 -24.88 18.74 -8.45
C PHE A 26 -25.62 19.08 -7.16
N ARG A 27 -25.99 20.35 -6.92
CA ARG A 27 -26.66 20.79 -5.68
C ARG A 27 -28.03 20.15 -5.45
N ASP A 28 -28.73 19.80 -6.53
CA ASP A 28 -30.05 19.15 -6.43
C ASP A 28 -29.97 17.65 -6.17
N VAL A 29 -28.76 17.06 -6.26
CA VAL A 29 -28.51 15.61 -6.15
C VAL A 29 -27.71 15.27 -4.90
N TYR A 30 -26.83 16.17 -4.46
CA TYR A 30 -25.95 15.96 -3.33
C TYR A 30 -26.30 16.88 -2.16
N ASP A 31 -26.51 16.27 -0.99
CA ASP A 31 -26.55 16.99 0.27
C ASP A 31 -25.18 17.61 0.58
N SER A 32 -25.16 18.88 0.96
CA SER A 32 -23.92 19.62 1.23
C SER A 32 -23.15 19.07 2.43
N GLU A 33 -23.84 18.60 3.47
CA GLU A 33 -23.20 18.05 4.66
C GLU A 33 -22.57 16.69 4.33
N GLU A 34 -23.29 15.84 3.58
CA GLU A 34 -22.77 14.56 3.12
C GLU A 34 -21.56 14.73 2.18
N TYR A 35 -21.58 15.73 1.29
CA TYR A 35 -20.46 16.06 0.41
C TYR A 35 -19.20 16.44 1.20
N VAL A 36 -19.31 17.39 2.13
CA VAL A 36 -18.17 17.80 2.98
C VAL A 36 -17.63 16.61 3.77
N ARG A 37 -18.50 15.76 4.29
CA ARG A 37 -18.11 14.54 5.01
C ARG A 37 -17.34 13.58 4.09
N SER A 38 -17.81 13.33 2.87
CA SER A 38 -17.14 12.50 1.88
C SER A 38 -15.74 13.02 1.53
N GLN A 39 -15.61 14.35 1.33
CA GLN A 39 -14.32 14.99 1.05
C GLN A 39 -13.35 14.87 2.24
N SER A 40 -13.85 15.00 3.47
CA SER A 40 -13.03 14.80 4.67
C SER A 40 -12.50 13.36 4.79
N TYR A 41 -13.35 12.38 4.46
CA TYR A 41 -12.98 10.97 4.43
C TYR A 41 -11.96 10.70 3.33
N LEU A 42 -12.14 11.25 2.14
CA LEU A 42 -11.17 11.15 1.04
C LEU A 42 -9.80 11.70 1.45
N ARG A 43 -9.75 12.88 2.10
CA ARG A 43 -8.50 13.48 2.61
C ARG A 43 -7.82 12.54 3.60
N ALA A 44 -8.56 12.04 4.60
CA ALA A 44 -8.00 11.14 5.62
C ALA A 44 -7.50 9.82 5.02
N LYS A 45 -8.31 9.18 4.16
CA LYS A 45 -7.97 7.93 3.47
C LYS A 45 -6.75 8.10 2.58
N THR A 46 -6.65 9.19 1.83
CA THR A 46 -5.52 9.47 0.93
C THR A 46 -4.23 9.64 1.73
N ARG A 47 -4.24 10.41 2.82
CA ARG A 47 -3.07 10.57 3.70
C ARG A 47 -2.61 9.24 4.27
N PHE A 48 -3.54 8.42 4.77
CA PHE A 48 -3.23 7.09 5.29
C PHE A 48 -2.64 6.19 4.20
N SER A 49 -3.23 6.18 3.00
CA SER A 49 -2.75 5.39 1.86
C SER A 49 -1.35 5.79 1.40
N LEU A 50 -1.01 7.08 1.42
CA LEU A 50 0.33 7.56 1.08
C LEU A 50 1.35 7.11 2.14
N PHE A 51 0.99 7.19 3.41
CA PHE A 51 1.85 6.73 4.50
C PHE A 51 2.10 5.22 4.44
N SER A 52 1.04 4.41 4.34
CA SER A 52 1.16 2.95 4.24
C SER A 52 1.92 2.55 2.98
N GLY A 53 1.65 3.19 1.83
CA GLY A 53 2.40 2.97 0.60
C GLY A 53 3.90 3.28 0.73
N THR A 54 4.24 4.39 1.37
CA THR A 54 5.65 4.75 1.64
C THR A 54 6.32 3.69 2.53
N PHE A 55 5.63 3.27 3.59
CA PHE A 55 6.14 2.28 4.53
C PHE A 55 6.39 0.93 3.85
N SER A 56 5.44 0.43 3.06
CA SER A 56 5.61 -0.80 2.28
C SER A 56 6.76 -0.71 1.28
N LEU A 57 6.92 0.45 0.63
CA LEU A 57 8.04 0.67 -0.28
C LEU A 57 9.40 0.58 0.43
N LEU A 58 9.52 1.21 1.60
CA LEU A 58 10.73 1.18 2.40
C LEU A 58 11.06 -0.25 2.86
N ILE A 59 10.06 -1.02 3.30
CA ILE A 59 10.26 -2.43 3.66
C ILE A 59 10.82 -3.22 2.48
N ILE A 60 10.21 -3.11 1.30
CA ILE A 60 10.67 -3.83 0.10
C ILE A 60 12.11 -3.43 -0.25
N LEU A 61 12.43 -2.13 -0.17
CA LEU A 61 13.79 -1.65 -0.40
C LEU A 61 14.80 -2.22 0.59
N VAL A 62 14.48 -2.24 1.88
CA VAL A 62 15.34 -2.83 2.93
C VAL A 62 15.54 -4.32 2.67
N VAL A 63 14.47 -5.06 2.37
CA VAL A 63 14.53 -6.50 2.08
C VAL A 63 15.44 -6.80 0.89
N ILE A 64 15.32 -6.01 -0.19
CA ILE A 64 16.15 -6.17 -1.39
C ILE A 64 17.61 -5.82 -1.07
N HIS A 65 17.87 -4.69 -0.40
CA HIS A 65 19.22 -4.21 -0.16
C HIS A 65 19.99 -5.03 0.87
N THR A 66 19.30 -5.59 1.85
CA THR A 66 19.89 -6.51 2.86
C THR A 66 20.09 -7.92 2.32
N GLY A 67 19.50 -8.27 1.18
CA GLY A 67 19.54 -9.63 0.65
C GLY A 67 18.74 -10.63 1.49
N LEU A 68 17.71 -10.17 2.21
CA LEU A 68 16.95 -10.99 3.16
C LEU A 68 16.33 -12.23 2.50
N PHE A 69 15.93 -12.13 1.23
CA PHE A 69 15.45 -13.30 0.48
C PHE A 69 16.50 -14.42 0.36
N GLY A 70 17.78 -14.08 0.22
CA GLY A 70 18.87 -15.06 0.19
C GLY A 70 19.07 -15.74 1.55
N VAL A 71 19.00 -14.97 2.64
CA VAL A 71 19.06 -15.51 4.01
C VAL A 71 17.89 -16.45 4.27
N LEU A 72 16.68 -16.06 3.86
CA LEU A 72 15.49 -16.89 3.97
C LEU A 72 15.61 -18.17 3.14
N ASP A 73 16.14 -18.07 1.93
CA ASP A 73 16.35 -19.20 1.04
C ASP A 73 17.34 -20.22 1.63
N GLU A 74 18.47 -19.75 2.16
CA GLU A 74 19.44 -20.61 2.86
C GLU A 74 18.82 -21.26 4.11
N PHE A 75 18.06 -20.49 4.90
CA PHE A 75 17.34 -21.00 6.05
C PHE A 75 16.38 -22.14 5.68
N VAL A 76 15.59 -21.97 4.61
CA VAL A 76 14.64 -22.98 4.14
C VAL A 76 15.35 -24.22 3.61
N ARG A 77 16.44 -24.06 2.84
CA ARG A 77 17.23 -25.19 2.32
C ARG A 77 17.92 -25.98 3.43
N ALA A 78 18.21 -25.35 4.57
CA ALA A 78 18.72 -26.04 5.76
C ALA A 78 17.67 -26.96 6.40
N GLN A 79 16.36 -26.73 6.18
CA GLN A 79 15.28 -27.55 6.75
C GLN A 79 14.89 -28.73 5.87
N THR A 80 15.04 -28.62 4.54
CA THR A 80 14.60 -29.67 3.61
C THR A 80 15.39 -29.68 2.31
N THR A 81 15.69 -30.89 1.83
CA THR A 81 16.32 -31.13 0.53
C THR A 81 15.31 -31.27 -0.60
N GLN A 82 14.01 -31.40 -0.29
CA GLN A 82 12.94 -31.55 -1.28
C GLN A 82 12.54 -30.17 -1.85
N PRO A 83 12.67 -29.93 -3.17
CA PRO A 83 12.44 -28.61 -3.77
C PRO A 83 11.01 -28.07 -3.57
N ILE A 84 10.00 -28.95 -3.59
CA ILE A 84 8.59 -28.56 -3.43
C ILE A 84 8.33 -28.06 -2.00
N LEU A 85 8.83 -28.78 -0.98
CA LEU A 85 8.69 -28.38 0.42
C LEU A 85 9.46 -27.10 0.72
N ALA A 86 10.63 -26.93 0.12
CA ALA A 86 11.38 -25.68 0.22
C ALA A 86 10.57 -24.49 -0.32
N GLY A 87 9.98 -24.63 -1.52
CA GLY A 87 9.09 -23.60 -2.07
C GLY A 87 7.92 -23.29 -1.14
N LEU A 88 7.29 -24.32 -0.56
CA LEU A 88 6.17 -24.15 0.36
C LEU A 88 6.56 -23.38 1.62
N PHE A 89 7.69 -23.71 2.25
CA PHE A 89 8.18 -22.98 3.42
C PHE A 89 8.56 -21.54 3.09
N PHE A 90 9.25 -21.32 1.96
CA PHE A 90 9.63 -19.99 1.53
C PHE A 90 8.40 -19.09 1.36
N PHE A 91 7.43 -19.50 0.54
CA PHE A 91 6.20 -18.72 0.35
C PHE A 91 5.35 -18.65 1.61
N GLY A 92 5.29 -19.70 2.42
CA GLY A 92 4.58 -19.70 3.70
C GLY A 92 5.11 -18.64 4.67
N ILE A 93 6.43 -18.55 4.83
CA ILE A 93 7.07 -17.53 5.66
C ILE A 93 6.80 -16.13 5.10
N ILE A 94 6.94 -15.92 3.80
CA ILE A 94 6.65 -14.64 3.16
C ILE A 94 5.18 -14.24 3.35
N PHE A 95 4.23 -15.17 3.25
CA PHE A 95 2.82 -14.89 3.49
C PHE A 95 2.54 -14.49 4.93
N ILE A 96 3.10 -15.20 5.91
CA ILE A 96 2.95 -14.84 7.33
C ILE A 96 3.51 -13.43 7.59
N ILE A 97 4.68 -13.12 7.03
CA ILE A 97 5.25 -11.77 7.15
C ILE A 97 4.34 -10.73 6.50
N ASN A 98 3.78 -11.03 5.32
CA ASN A 98 2.90 -10.11 4.61
C ASN A 98 1.60 -9.84 5.38
N ASP A 99 1.01 -10.87 5.99
CA ASP A 99 -0.21 -10.77 6.81
C ASP A 99 0.01 -9.97 8.11
N LEU A 100 1.24 -9.97 8.65
CA LEU A 100 1.60 -9.14 9.80
C LEU A 100 1.83 -7.66 9.44
N ILE A 101 2.16 -7.37 8.18
CA ILE A 101 2.47 -6.01 7.71
C ILE A 101 1.22 -5.29 7.20
N ASN A 102 0.31 -6.01 6.55
CA ASN A 102 -0.91 -5.49 5.93
C ASN A 102 -2.09 -5.44 6.89
#